data_AF-A0A1D1UNY6-F1
#
_entry.id   AF-A0A1D1UNY6-F1
#
_cell.length_a   1.000
_cell.length_b   1.000
_cell.length_c   1.000
_cell.angle_alpha   90.00
_cell.angle_beta   90.00
_cell.angle_gamma   90.00
#
_symmetry.space_group_name_H-M   'P 1'
#
loop_
_entity.id
_entity.type
_entity.pdbx_description
1 polymer ?
#
loop_
_entity_poly.entity_id
_entity_poly.type
_entity_poly.pdbx_seq_one_letter_code
_entity_poly.pdbx_strand_id
1 'polypeptide(L)'
;MASSLFPTLCFVTLLVCGLADAGLWSVLKDLLGFAPDTAGSSEICVPKSSNLPNFFRVEAEIRELKNPSGVQSNGSPCDIGGKCDPIVYAYVDLIKPTSPFPGTLAVESMPKVFAVDGTNNPSISTVVSADLCGQTLIKATLRVQIMDHNALLTDSLISNFDCYIGGDVPDSVQQAEWSPVETCVSKFQSDKLTLTFRSRMYRISQQDCRDSRMMFPTTTAGSIFNSINFGNFGNFG
;
A
#
# COMPACT_ATOMS: atom_id res chain seq x y z
N MET A 1 -6.10 -44.56 21.77
CA MET A 1 -5.02 -44.90 20.80
C MET A 1 -5.08 -43.82 19.73
N ALA A 2 -4.11 -42.93 19.49
CA ALA A 2 -2.69 -42.96 19.77
C ALA A 2 -2.23 -41.60 20.34
N SER A 3 -1.26 -41.68 21.24
CA SER A 3 -0.60 -40.59 21.94
C SER A 3 0.66 -40.25 21.14
N SER A 4 0.82 -39.00 20.68
CA SER A 4 2.08 -38.54 20.08
C SER A 4 2.69 -37.44 20.93
N LEU A 5 3.70 -37.85 21.69
CA LEU A 5 4.71 -37.03 22.35
C LEU A 5 5.53 -36.29 21.29
N PHE A 6 5.74 -34.99 21.47
CA PHE A 6 6.84 -34.27 20.81
C PHE A 6 7.75 -33.64 21.87
N PRO A 7 9.08 -33.67 21.66
CA PRO A 7 10.05 -33.54 22.73
C PRO A 7 10.51 -32.10 22.94
N THR A 8 10.71 -31.82 24.22
CA THR A 8 11.49 -30.76 24.83
C THR A 8 12.95 -30.81 24.36
N LEU A 9 13.36 -29.93 23.44
CA LEU A 9 14.79 -29.75 23.13
C LEU A 9 15.03 -28.38 22.49
N CYS A 10 15.35 -27.39 23.33
CA CYS A 10 16.30 -26.29 23.06
C CYS A 10 16.35 -25.37 24.29
N PHE A 11 16.68 -25.97 25.43
CA PHE A 11 17.38 -25.25 26.50
C PHE A 11 18.87 -25.51 26.29
N VAL A 12 19.72 -24.55 26.66
CA VAL A 12 21.19 -24.54 26.56
C VAL A 12 21.73 -23.96 25.24
N THR A 13 21.69 -22.63 25.09
CA THR A 13 22.86 -21.81 24.69
C THR A 13 22.56 -20.33 24.97
N LEU A 14 22.66 -19.88 26.22
CA LEU A 14 22.76 -18.44 26.56
C LEU A 14 23.25 -18.31 28.02
N LEU A 15 24.51 -18.67 28.23
CA LEU A 15 25.23 -18.36 29.46
C LEU A 15 26.67 -17.93 29.14
N VAL A 16 26.87 -17.00 28.22
CA VAL A 16 28.17 -16.34 28.01
C VAL A 16 27.96 -14.90 27.49
N CYS A 17 27.27 -14.04 28.24
CA CYS A 17 27.27 -12.59 27.96
C CYS A 17 27.24 -11.72 29.24
N GLY A 18 27.57 -12.30 30.41
CA GLY A 18 27.82 -11.53 31.61
C GLY A 18 29.27 -11.72 32.00
N LEU A 19 29.99 -10.62 32.29
CA LEU A 19 31.41 -10.53 32.61
C LEU A 19 32.34 -10.27 31.41
N ALA A 20 32.08 -9.16 30.70
CA ALA A 20 33.16 -8.38 30.12
C ALA A 20 33.69 -7.41 31.19
N ASP A 21 34.34 -7.96 32.22
CA ASP A 21 35.18 -7.19 33.12
C ASP A 21 36.53 -6.95 32.44
N ALA A 22 36.95 -5.69 32.43
CA ALA A 22 38.19 -5.23 31.83
C ALA A 22 39.38 -5.83 32.58
N GLY A 23 40.09 -6.79 31.98
CA GLY A 23 41.41 -7.20 32.48
C GLY A 23 41.92 -8.57 32.08
N LEU A 24 41.06 -9.53 31.72
CA LEU A 24 41.52 -10.92 31.51
C LEU A 24 41.98 -11.24 30.08
N TRP A 25 41.61 -10.41 29.09
CA TRP A 25 41.92 -10.66 27.68
C TRP A 25 43.36 -10.31 27.27
N SER A 26 44.12 -9.52 28.05
CA SER A 26 45.52 -9.22 27.73
C SER A 26 46.44 -10.40 28.00
N VAL A 27 46.17 -11.18 29.06
CA VAL A 27 47.03 -12.31 29.49
C VAL A 27 46.88 -13.52 28.56
N LEU A 28 45.69 -13.71 27.95
CA LEU A 28 45.45 -14.84 27.06
C LEU A 28 46.12 -14.68 25.68
N LYS A 29 46.43 -13.44 25.25
CA LYS A 29 47.10 -13.17 23.97
C LYS A 29 48.56 -13.60 23.96
N ASP A 30 49.26 -13.46 25.08
CA ASP A 30 50.68 -13.81 25.17
C ASP A 30 50.92 -15.33 25.20
N LEU A 31 49.93 -16.12 25.63
CA LEU A 31 50.05 -17.59 25.72
C LEU A 31 49.80 -18.33 24.40
N LEU A 32 49.19 -17.67 23.41
CA LEU A 32 48.80 -18.29 22.13
C LEU A 32 49.71 -17.92 20.95
N GLY A 33 50.77 -17.13 21.17
CA GLY A 33 51.82 -16.93 20.16
C GLY A 33 51.35 -16.25 18.87
N PHE A 34 50.33 -15.39 18.94
CA PHE A 34 49.92 -14.61 17.77
C PHE A 34 50.96 -13.52 17.48
N ALA A 35 51.59 -13.60 16.32
CA ALA A 35 52.54 -12.62 15.84
C ALA A 35 51.90 -11.22 15.73
N PRO A 36 52.65 -10.14 15.97
CA PRO A 36 52.16 -8.78 15.79
C PRO A 36 51.90 -8.53 14.30
N ASP A 37 50.62 -8.49 13.93
CA ASP A 37 50.21 -8.15 12.58
C ASP A 37 50.68 -6.72 12.26
N THR A 38 51.53 -6.65 11.24
CA THR A 38 51.94 -5.47 10.50
C THR A 38 50.75 -4.52 10.32
N ALA A 39 50.93 -3.26 10.69
CA ALA A 39 49.95 -2.19 10.63
C ALA A 39 49.39 -1.99 9.20
N GLY A 40 48.43 -2.83 8.81
CA GLY A 40 47.51 -2.57 7.72
C GLY A 40 46.50 -1.56 8.24
N SER A 41 46.39 -0.43 7.53
CA SER A 41 45.39 0.59 7.78
C SER A 41 44.00 -0.05 7.82
N SER A 42 43.52 -0.31 9.02
CA SER A 42 42.16 -0.71 9.29
C SER A 42 41.29 0.48 8.92
N GLU A 43 40.79 0.48 7.69
CA GLU A 43 39.54 1.16 7.39
C GLU A 43 38.51 0.60 8.36
N ILE A 44 38.30 1.33 9.44
CA ILE A 44 37.17 1.14 10.32
C ILE A 44 35.96 1.34 9.40
N CYS A 45 35.33 0.24 9.00
CA CYS A 45 33.96 0.25 8.49
C CYS A 45 33.08 0.79 9.62
N VAL A 46 33.10 2.12 9.81
CA VAL A 46 32.09 2.81 10.59
C VAL A 46 30.80 2.44 9.89
N PRO A 47 29.91 1.64 10.50
CA PRO A 47 28.63 1.38 9.90
C PRO A 47 28.03 2.76 9.67
N LYS A 48 27.84 3.12 8.41
CA LYS A 48 27.17 4.35 8.04
C LYS A 48 25.79 4.23 8.68
N SER A 49 25.65 4.76 9.89
CA SER A 49 24.36 5.03 10.50
C SER A 49 23.82 6.22 9.71
N SER A 50 23.50 5.95 8.45
CA SER A 50 22.82 6.86 7.58
C SER A 50 21.39 6.89 8.07
N ASN A 51 21.17 7.60 9.18
CA ASN A 51 19.89 8.24 9.51
C ASN A 51 19.56 9.31 8.45
N LEU A 52 19.76 8.98 7.18
CA LEU A 52 19.20 9.76 6.10
C LEU A 52 17.68 9.61 6.21
N PRO A 53 16.93 10.72 6.10
CA PRO A 53 15.48 10.65 6.06
C PRO A 53 15.06 9.62 5.01
N ASN A 54 14.19 8.70 5.40
CA ASN A 54 13.67 7.73 4.45
C ASN A 54 12.58 8.38 3.60
N PHE A 55 12.63 8.14 2.28
CA PHE A 55 11.64 8.60 1.32
C PHE A 55 11.01 7.37 0.68
N PHE A 56 9.68 7.28 0.72
CA PHE A 56 8.94 6.11 0.27
C PHE A 56 7.83 6.51 -0.69
N ARG A 57 7.54 5.63 -1.66
CA ARG A 57 6.29 5.64 -2.43
C ARG A 57 5.48 4.40 -2.08
N VAL A 58 4.20 4.62 -1.83
CA VAL A 58 3.21 3.56 -1.61
C VAL A 58 2.24 3.61 -2.77
N GLU A 59 2.09 2.50 -3.49
CA GLU A 59 1.15 2.33 -4.60
C GLU A 59 0.11 1.28 -4.25
N ALA A 60 -1.15 1.56 -4.59
CA ALA A 60 -2.25 0.62 -4.46
C ALA A 60 -3.07 0.59 -5.76
N GLU A 61 -3.23 -0.60 -6.32
CA GLU A 61 -4.07 -0.84 -7.49
C GLU A 61 -5.44 -1.35 -7.04
N ILE A 62 -6.48 -0.56 -7.32
CA ILE A 62 -7.87 -0.95 -7.14
C ILE A 62 -8.26 -1.82 -8.33
N ARG A 63 -8.62 -3.09 -8.08
CA ARG A 63 -8.81 -4.09 -9.14
C ARG A 63 -10.25 -4.19 -9.58
N GLU A 64 -11.13 -4.56 -8.66
CA GLU A 64 -12.52 -4.92 -8.96
C GLU A 64 -13.41 -4.61 -7.77
N LEU A 65 -14.59 -4.04 -8.04
CA LEU A 65 -15.71 -4.02 -7.11
C LEU A 65 -16.68 -5.13 -7.51
N LYS A 66 -17.13 -5.92 -6.53
CA LYS A 66 -18.25 -6.85 -6.67
C LYS A 66 -19.41 -6.35 -5.83
N ASN A 67 -20.51 -6.01 -6.50
CA ASN A 67 -21.79 -5.67 -5.91
C ASN A 67 -22.90 -6.43 -6.66
N PRO A 68 -22.90 -7.78 -6.66
CA PRO A 68 -23.79 -8.57 -7.52
C PRO A 68 -25.27 -8.26 -7.28
N SER A 69 -25.63 -7.88 -6.05
CA SER A 69 -26.99 -7.51 -5.66
C SER A 69 -27.40 -6.09 -6.06
N GLY A 70 -26.46 -5.27 -6.57
CA GLY A 70 -26.72 -3.89 -6.98
C GLY A 70 -27.27 -3.02 -5.85
N VAL A 71 -26.70 -3.15 -4.65
CA VAL A 71 -27.20 -2.47 -3.44
C VAL A 71 -26.30 -1.32 -2.99
N GLN A 72 -26.92 -0.32 -2.38
CA GLN A 72 -26.28 0.81 -1.73
C GLN A 72 -25.95 0.52 -0.25
N SER A 73 -25.36 1.47 0.47
CA SER A 73 -24.92 1.30 1.86
C SER A 73 -26.05 0.97 2.83
N ASN A 74 -27.25 1.50 2.57
CA ASN A 74 -28.48 1.24 3.32
C ASN A 74 -29.15 -0.12 2.94
N GLY A 75 -28.64 -0.83 1.93
CA GLY A 75 -29.19 -2.06 1.41
C GLY A 75 -30.30 -1.90 0.37
N SER A 76 -30.70 -0.67 0.00
CA SER A 76 -31.63 -0.45 -1.11
C SER A 76 -30.94 -0.69 -2.45
N PRO A 77 -31.69 -1.00 -3.53
CA PRO A 77 -31.13 -1.03 -4.89
C PRO A 77 -30.47 0.31 -5.26
N CYS A 78 -29.44 0.27 -6.10
CA CYS A 78 -28.82 1.46 -6.71
C CYS A 78 -29.87 2.25 -7.52
N ASP A 79 -30.46 1.58 -8.51
CA ASP A 79 -31.51 2.13 -9.36
C ASP A 79 -32.80 1.32 -9.28
N ILE A 80 -33.92 1.98 -9.59
CA ILE A 80 -35.23 1.33 -9.72
C ILE A 80 -35.23 0.48 -11.00
N GLY A 81 -34.82 -0.79 -10.88
CA GLY A 81 -34.80 -1.76 -11.98
C GLY A 81 -33.53 -1.73 -12.85
N GLY A 82 -32.49 -1.03 -12.40
CA GLY A 82 -31.21 -0.87 -13.12
C GLY A 82 -30.01 -1.54 -12.44
N LYS A 83 -28.84 -1.29 -13.02
CA LYS A 83 -27.52 -1.60 -12.45
C LYS A 83 -26.90 -0.29 -11.98
N CYS A 84 -26.03 -0.35 -10.97
CA CYS A 84 -25.37 0.85 -10.44
C CYS A 84 -24.50 1.58 -11.48
N ASP A 85 -24.25 2.85 -11.21
CA ASP A 85 -23.32 3.74 -11.94
C ASP A 85 -22.15 4.15 -11.02
N PRO A 86 -21.23 3.23 -10.70
CA PRO A 86 -20.24 3.45 -9.65
C PRO A 86 -19.20 4.54 -10.00
N ILE A 87 -19.09 5.54 -9.12
CA ILE A 87 -17.98 6.50 -9.06
C ILE A 87 -17.07 6.15 -7.89
N VAL A 88 -15.78 6.00 -8.16
CA VAL A 88 -14.77 5.64 -7.15
C VAL A 88 -13.91 6.85 -6.82
N TYR A 89 -13.87 7.18 -5.54
CA TYR A 89 -12.96 8.16 -4.95
C TYR A 89 -11.95 7.44 -4.08
N ALA A 90 -10.65 7.72 -4.22
CA ALA A 90 -9.65 6.97 -3.46
C ALA A 90 -8.34 7.71 -3.21
N TYR A 91 -7.71 7.47 -2.07
CA TYR A 91 -6.34 7.93 -1.80
C TYR A 91 -5.63 6.99 -0.81
N VAL A 92 -4.30 7.09 -0.73
CA VAL A 92 -3.49 6.37 0.24
C VAL A 92 -3.20 7.27 1.45
N ASP A 93 -3.70 6.87 2.62
CA ASP A 93 -3.51 7.60 3.87
C ASP A 93 -2.25 7.12 4.60
N LEU A 94 -1.21 7.97 4.60
CA LEU A 94 0.06 7.72 5.27
C LEU A 94 0.18 8.45 6.63
N ILE A 95 -0.73 9.39 6.92
CA ILE A 95 -0.64 10.28 8.09
C ILE A 95 -1.54 9.77 9.22
N LYS A 96 -2.75 9.32 8.90
CA LYS A 96 -3.72 8.76 9.85
C LYS A 96 -4.24 7.39 9.39
N PRO A 97 -3.36 6.42 9.09
CA PRO A 97 -3.75 5.12 8.53
C PRO A 97 -4.67 4.31 9.46
N THR A 98 -4.62 4.54 10.78
CA THR A 98 -5.45 3.83 11.77
C THR A 98 -6.65 4.63 12.27
N SER A 99 -6.83 5.88 11.81
CA SER A 99 -8.02 6.66 12.19
C SER A 99 -9.27 6.11 11.51
N PRO A 100 -10.47 6.37 12.08
CA PRO A 100 -11.72 6.10 11.37
C PRO A 100 -11.77 6.81 10.02
N PHE A 101 -12.44 6.19 9.05
CA PHE A 101 -12.75 6.79 7.75
C PHE A 101 -13.42 8.17 7.94
N PRO A 102 -13.07 9.20 7.14
CA PRO A 102 -12.22 9.13 5.94
C PRO A 102 -10.71 9.13 6.22
N GLY A 103 -10.27 9.42 7.45
CA GLY A 103 -8.86 9.48 7.82
C GLY A 103 -8.32 10.91 7.75
N THR A 104 -7.25 11.13 6.99
CA THR A 104 -6.60 12.43 6.84
C THR A 104 -7.38 13.42 5.96
N LEU A 105 -7.95 12.97 4.85
CA LEU A 105 -8.70 13.84 3.93
C LEU A 105 -10.19 13.79 4.24
N ALA A 106 -10.87 14.92 4.04
CA ALA A 106 -12.33 14.95 4.01
C ALA A 106 -12.85 14.23 2.76
N VAL A 107 -14.06 13.68 2.83
CA VAL A 107 -14.68 12.89 1.75
C VAL A 107 -14.75 13.69 0.45
N GLU A 108 -15.14 14.95 0.55
CA GLU A 108 -15.33 15.88 -0.56
C GLU A 108 -14.00 16.27 -1.23
N SER A 109 -12.88 16.01 -0.56
CA SER A 109 -11.53 16.27 -1.06
C SER A 109 -10.85 15.03 -1.62
N MET A 110 -11.49 13.86 -1.56
CA MET A 110 -10.95 12.64 -2.15
C MET A 110 -10.99 12.75 -3.68
N PRO A 111 -9.91 12.38 -4.41
CA PRO A 111 -9.96 12.41 -5.87
C PRO A 111 -10.86 11.33 -6.42
N LYS A 112 -11.63 11.70 -7.44
CA LYS A 112 -12.26 10.74 -8.35
C LYS A 112 -11.19 10.04 -9.17
N VAL A 113 -11.13 8.72 -9.09
CA VAL A 113 -10.11 7.90 -9.78
C VAL A 113 -10.70 6.99 -10.85
N PHE A 114 -12.02 6.75 -10.80
CA PHE A 114 -12.73 5.92 -11.76
C PHE A 114 -14.23 6.25 -11.77
N ALA A 115 -14.88 6.04 -12.90
CA ALA A 115 -16.34 6.03 -13.02
C ALA A 115 -16.76 5.19 -14.23
N VAL A 116 -17.91 4.54 -14.12
CA VAL A 116 -18.52 3.75 -15.19
C VAL A 116 -20.02 3.63 -14.91
N ASP A 117 -20.80 3.49 -15.98
CA ASP A 117 -22.25 3.40 -15.90
C ASP A 117 -22.74 1.97 -16.22
N GLY A 118 -23.89 1.60 -15.66
CA GLY A 118 -24.63 0.39 -16.01
C GLY A 118 -23.94 -0.91 -15.61
N THR A 119 -23.21 -0.93 -14.48
CA THR A 119 -22.54 -2.13 -14.00
C THR A 119 -22.46 -2.26 -12.48
N ASN A 120 -22.88 -3.44 -12.02
CA ASN A 120 -22.80 -3.86 -10.62
C ASN A 120 -21.41 -4.39 -10.23
N ASN A 121 -20.59 -4.79 -11.21
CA ASN A 121 -19.29 -5.42 -10.93
C ASN A 121 -18.20 -4.82 -11.84
N PRO A 122 -17.82 -3.55 -11.65
CA PRO A 122 -16.84 -2.91 -12.51
C PRO A 122 -15.42 -3.46 -12.27
N SER A 123 -14.71 -3.71 -13.37
CA SER A 123 -13.25 -3.84 -13.38
C SER A 123 -12.64 -2.45 -13.42
N ILE A 124 -11.87 -2.08 -12.40
CA ILE A 124 -11.37 -0.71 -12.18
C ILE A 124 -9.93 -0.58 -12.71
N SER A 125 -9.02 -1.44 -12.23
CA SER A 125 -7.59 -1.46 -12.60
C SER A 125 -6.89 -0.09 -12.53
N THR A 126 -7.22 0.72 -11.53
CA THR A 126 -6.63 2.06 -11.33
C THR A 126 -5.60 2.04 -10.20
N VAL A 127 -4.41 2.59 -10.44
CA VAL A 127 -3.38 2.77 -9.42
C VAL A 127 -3.51 4.16 -8.77
N VAL A 128 -3.52 4.18 -7.44
CA VAL A 128 -3.35 5.39 -6.63
C VAL A 128 -2.04 5.31 -5.87
N SER A 129 -1.37 6.43 -5.68
CA SER A 129 -0.07 6.48 -5.02
C SER A 129 0.05 7.66 -4.07
N ALA A 130 0.82 7.50 -2.99
CA ALA A 130 1.23 8.59 -2.12
C ALA A 130 2.71 8.43 -1.72
N ASP A 131 3.39 9.56 -1.54
CA ASP A 131 4.78 9.58 -1.10
C ASP A 131 4.88 10.04 0.36
N LEU A 132 5.81 9.43 1.11
CA LEU A 132 6.18 9.83 2.45
C LEU A 132 7.60 10.41 2.43
N CYS A 133 7.71 11.74 2.59
CA CYS A 133 8.99 12.44 2.47
C CYS A 133 9.63 12.70 3.84
N GLY A 134 10.73 12.01 4.12
CA GLY A 134 11.58 12.23 5.29
C GLY A 134 10.95 11.83 6.63
N GLN A 135 10.07 10.84 6.60
CA GLN A 135 9.44 10.27 7.79
C GLN A 135 9.53 8.74 7.75
N THR A 136 9.36 8.10 8.91
CA THR A 136 9.31 6.64 8.99
C THR A 136 7.93 6.15 8.60
N LEU A 137 7.86 5.24 7.63
CA LEU A 137 6.61 4.57 7.25
C LEU A 137 6.24 3.55 8.33
N ILE A 138 5.17 3.81 9.08
CA ILE A 138 4.68 2.91 10.13
C ILE A 138 3.57 2.01 9.57
N LYS A 139 2.56 2.62 8.94
CA LYS A 139 1.40 1.97 8.35
C LYS A 139 0.90 2.79 7.16
N ALA A 140 0.19 2.16 6.25
CA ALA A 140 -0.51 2.82 5.16
C ALA A 140 -1.90 2.19 4.99
N THR A 141 -2.89 3.00 4.63
CA THR A 141 -4.26 2.52 4.37
C THR A 141 -4.78 3.16 3.09
N LEU A 142 -5.15 2.34 2.11
CA LEU A 142 -5.94 2.80 0.97
C LEU A 142 -7.37 3.04 1.46
N ARG A 143 -7.85 4.29 1.30
CA ARG A 143 -9.21 4.71 1.61
C ARG A 143 -9.98 4.83 0.31
N VAL A 144 -11.12 4.15 0.23
CA VAL A 144 -11.97 4.18 -0.97
C VAL A 144 -13.40 4.51 -0.58
N GLN A 145 -13.99 5.49 -1.25
CA GLN A 145 -15.42 5.74 -1.26
C GLN A 145 -15.97 5.40 -2.63
N ILE A 146 -17.11 4.69 -2.65
CA ILE A 146 -17.82 4.38 -3.89
C ILE A 146 -19.23 4.93 -3.77
N MET A 147 -19.58 5.78 -4.72
CA MET A 147 -20.91 6.37 -4.89
C MET A 147 -21.59 5.75 -6.11
N ASP A 148 -22.90 5.74 -6.11
CA ASP A 148 -23.77 5.44 -7.23
C ASP A 148 -24.22 6.76 -7.85
N HIS A 149 -23.78 7.03 -9.08
CA HIS A 149 -24.17 8.23 -9.79
C HIS A 149 -25.64 8.18 -10.17
N ASN A 150 -26.37 9.24 -9.91
CA ASN A 150 -27.77 9.32 -10.30
C ASN A 150 -27.98 10.55 -11.17
N ALA A 151 -28.29 10.38 -12.46
CA ALA A 151 -28.42 11.53 -13.38
C ALA A 151 -29.55 12.52 -12.99
N LEU A 152 -30.59 12.03 -12.29
CA LEU A 152 -31.78 12.82 -11.92
C LEU A 152 -31.91 13.08 -10.41
N LEU A 153 -31.12 12.39 -9.58
CA LEU A 153 -31.20 12.44 -8.12
C LEU A 153 -29.81 12.72 -7.54
N THR A 154 -29.72 12.86 -6.22
CA THR A 154 -28.42 12.96 -5.55
C THR A 154 -27.69 11.62 -5.62
N ASP A 155 -26.38 11.67 -5.88
CA ASP A 155 -25.50 10.51 -5.78
C ASP A 155 -25.67 9.81 -4.43
N SER A 156 -25.74 8.48 -4.46
CA SER A 156 -26.01 7.68 -3.28
C SER A 156 -24.78 6.87 -2.87
N LEU A 157 -24.56 6.67 -1.58
CA LEU A 157 -23.38 5.94 -1.11
C LEU A 157 -23.55 4.44 -1.38
N ILE A 158 -22.61 3.80 -2.08
CA ILE A 158 -22.52 2.34 -2.15
C ILE A 158 -21.82 1.82 -0.90
N SER A 159 -20.56 2.21 -0.69
CA SER A 159 -19.84 1.91 0.55
C SER A 159 -18.55 2.72 0.70
N ASN A 160 -17.97 2.63 1.89
CA ASN A 160 -16.61 3.05 2.19
C ASN A 160 -15.77 1.80 2.51
N PHE A 161 -14.51 1.79 2.08
CA PHE A 161 -13.58 0.69 2.30
C PHE A 161 -12.27 1.20 2.92
N ASP A 162 -11.80 0.43 3.90
CA ASP A 162 -10.46 0.58 4.47
C ASP A 162 -9.63 -0.65 4.05
N CYS A 163 -8.60 -0.44 3.22
CA CYS A 163 -7.71 -1.49 2.74
C CYS A 163 -6.31 -1.26 3.34
N TYR A 164 -5.90 -2.11 4.28
CA TYR A 164 -4.61 -1.98 4.95
C TYR A 164 -3.48 -2.41 4.04
N ILE A 165 -2.47 -1.55 3.88
CA ILE A 165 -1.29 -1.82 3.05
C ILE A 165 -0.15 -2.25 3.97
N GLY A 166 0.49 -3.36 3.61
CA GLY A 166 1.67 -3.90 4.30
C GLY A 166 2.62 -4.58 3.32
N GLY A 167 3.69 -5.16 3.86
CA GLY A 167 4.73 -5.84 3.08
C GLY A 167 6.10 -5.19 3.22
N ASP A 168 7.07 -5.80 2.54
CA ASP A 168 8.45 -5.34 2.54
C ASP A 168 8.62 -4.06 1.71
N VAL A 169 9.63 -3.27 2.06
CA VAL A 169 9.94 -1.99 1.41
C VAL A 169 11.32 -2.07 0.76
N PRO A 170 11.42 -2.59 -0.48
CA PRO A 170 12.67 -2.66 -1.23
C PRO A 170 13.26 -1.28 -1.56
N ASP A 171 14.51 -1.28 -1.99
CA ASP A 171 15.28 -0.05 -2.24
C ASP A 171 14.91 0.65 -3.55
N SER A 172 14.14 0.01 -4.42
CA SER A 172 13.77 0.55 -5.73
C SER A 172 12.47 -0.04 -6.26
N VAL A 173 11.87 0.63 -7.25
CA VAL A 173 10.65 0.15 -7.94
C VAL A 173 10.87 -1.16 -8.69
N GLN A 174 12.08 -1.42 -9.20
CA GLN A 174 12.41 -2.63 -9.95
C GLN A 174 12.38 -3.88 -9.08
N GLN A 175 12.67 -3.72 -7.78
CA GLN A 175 12.61 -4.78 -6.78
C GLN A 175 11.23 -4.86 -6.08
N ALA A 176 10.35 -3.89 -6.35
CA ALA A 176 9.04 -3.78 -5.74
C ALA A 176 8.01 -4.64 -6.48
N GLU A 177 7.80 -5.83 -5.95
CA GLU A 177 6.74 -6.73 -6.41
C GLU A 177 5.37 -6.27 -5.88
N TRP A 178 4.34 -6.47 -6.70
CA TRP A 178 2.97 -6.30 -6.25
C TRP A 178 2.61 -7.41 -5.25
N SER A 179 1.92 -7.04 -4.18
CA SER A 179 1.31 -7.99 -3.26
C SER A 179 0.35 -8.92 -4.00
N PRO A 180 0.02 -10.09 -3.42
CA PRO A 180 -1.17 -10.84 -3.80
C PRO A 180 -2.41 -9.93 -3.80
N VAL A 181 -3.42 -10.32 -4.57
CA VAL A 181 -4.72 -9.63 -4.54
C VAL A 181 -5.40 -9.92 -3.21
N GLU A 182 -5.74 -8.85 -2.51
CA GLU A 182 -6.40 -8.86 -1.20
C GLU A 182 -7.80 -8.26 -1.30
N THR A 183 -8.62 -8.53 -0.29
CA THR A 183 -9.97 -8.00 -0.17
C THR A 183 -10.00 -6.90 0.89
N CYS A 184 -10.62 -5.77 0.57
CA CYS A 184 -10.88 -4.70 1.51
C CYS A 184 -12.12 -4.98 2.36
N VAL A 185 -12.14 -4.46 3.58
CA VAL A 185 -13.31 -4.55 4.46
C VAL A 185 -14.28 -3.43 4.10
N SER A 186 -15.49 -3.81 3.65
CA SER A 186 -16.60 -2.88 3.44
C SER A 186 -17.16 -2.41 4.78
N LYS A 187 -17.46 -1.11 4.93
CA LYS A 187 -18.14 -0.58 6.13
C LYS A 187 -19.64 -0.87 6.16
N PHE A 188 -20.23 -1.10 4.99
CA PHE A 188 -21.66 -1.35 4.83
C PHE A 188 -21.88 -2.61 3.99
N GLN A 189 -22.93 -3.38 4.28
CA GLN A 189 -23.27 -4.60 3.53
C GLN A 189 -22.04 -5.51 3.27
N SER A 190 -21.24 -5.80 4.31
CA SER A 190 -19.94 -6.49 4.17
C SER A 190 -20.03 -7.92 3.63
N ASP A 191 -21.22 -8.52 3.66
CA ASP A 191 -21.56 -9.82 3.08
C ASP A 191 -21.93 -9.74 1.58
N LYS A 192 -22.22 -8.53 1.06
CA LYS A 192 -22.71 -8.32 -0.31
C LYS A 192 -21.74 -7.52 -1.19
N LEU A 193 -20.86 -6.74 -0.57
CA LEU A 193 -19.93 -5.85 -1.24
C LEU A 193 -18.50 -6.31 -1.01
N THR A 194 -17.74 -6.47 -2.08
CA THR A 194 -16.32 -6.84 -2.01
C THR A 194 -15.52 -5.95 -2.92
N LEU A 195 -14.52 -5.27 -2.38
CA LEU A 195 -13.53 -4.54 -3.17
C LEU A 195 -12.21 -5.29 -3.08
N THR A 196 -11.56 -5.51 -4.22
CA THR A 196 -10.22 -6.13 -4.26
C THR A 196 -9.17 -5.14 -4.68
N PHE A 197 -7.98 -5.28 -4.09
CA PHE A 197 -6.84 -4.44 -4.37
C PHE A 197 -5.54 -5.23 -4.28
N ARG A 198 -4.46 -4.66 -4.77
CA ARG A 198 -3.09 -5.08 -4.46
C ARG A 198 -2.22 -3.86 -4.26
N SER A 199 -1.09 -4.01 -3.60
CA SER A 199 -0.24 -2.87 -3.26
C SER A 199 1.23 -3.20 -3.39
N ARG A 200 2.06 -2.16 -3.45
CA ARG A 200 3.51 -2.28 -3.31
C ARG A 200 4.08 -1.01 -2.73
N MET A 201 5.23 -1.13 -2.10
CA MET A 201 5.94 -0.02 -1.48
C MET A 201 7.40 -0.09 -1.87
N TYR A 202 8.07 1.04 -1.98
CA TYR A 202 9.50 1.09 -2.26
C TYR A 202 10.12 2.42 -1.89
N ARG A 203 11.44 2.44 -1.71
CA ARG A 203 12.19 3.66 -1.49
C ARG A 203 12.31 4.46 -2.78
N ILE A 204 12.23 5.79 -2.64
CA ILE A 204 12.46 6.74 -3.73
C ILE A 204 13.56 7.73 -3.34
N SER A 205 14.09 8.48 -4.30
CA SER A 205 15.02 9.55 -3.98
C SER A 205 14.29 10.74 -3.34
N GLN A 206 15.01 11.60 -2.62
CA GLN A 206 14.46 12.85 -2.09
C GLN A 206 13.90 13.75 -3.22
N GLN A 207 14.52 13.71 -4.40
CA GLN A 207 14.15 14.54 -5.55
C GLN A 207 12.84 14.07 -6.20
N ASP A 208 12.55 12.76 -6.12
CA ASP A 208 11.33 12.16 -6.67
C ASP A 208 10.13 12.25 -5.72
N CYS A 209 10.36 12.65 -4.47
CA CYS A 209 9.34 12.66 -3.42
C CYS A 209 8.42 13.87 -3.53
N ARG A 210 7.14 13.60 -3.77
CA ARG A 210 6.08 14.62 -3.86
C ARG A 210 5.37 14.67 -2.51
N ASP A 211 5.67 15.65 -1.66
CA ASP A 211 5.09 15.71 -0.30
C ASP A 211 3.55 15.67 -0.39
N SER A 212 2.99 14.51 -0.03
CA SER A 212 1.56 14.20 -0.15
C SER A 212 0.70 15.08 0.74
N ARG A 213 1.29 15.74 1.76
CA ARG A 213 0.61 16.74 2.59
C ARG A 213 0.28 18.02 1.83
N MET A 214 0.95 18.26 0.70
CA MET A 214 0.72 19.45 -0.14
C MET A 214 -0.05 19.12 -1.43
N MET A 215 -0.34 17.83 -1.70
CA MET A 215 -1.03 17.43 -2.92
C MET A 215 -2.54 17.37 -2.72
N PHE A 216 -3.22 18.43 -3.15
CA PHE A 216 -4.50 18.25 -3.81
C PHE A 216 -4.26 17.33 -5.02
N PRO A 217 -5.15 16.36 -5.26
CA PRO A 217 -4.86 15.31 -6.21
C PRO A 217 -4.77 15.86 -7.63
N THR A 218 -3.57 15.82 -8.21
CA THR A 218 -3.41 15.92 -9.65
C THR A 218 -3.71 14.55 -10.21
N THR A 219 -4.95 14.30 -10.61
CA THR A 219 -5.31 13.11 -11.39
C THR A 219 -4.47 13.14 -12.66
N THR A 220 -3.39 12.36 -12.68
CA THR A 220 -2.77 11.97 -13.94
C THR A 220 -3.75 10.98 -14.54
N ALA A 221 -4.78 11.52 -15.20
CA ALA A 221 -5.62 10.74 -16.08
C ALA A 221 -4.64 9.99 -16.98
N GLY A 222 -4.61 8.66 -16.82
CA GLY A 222 -3.86 7.81 -17.73
C GLY A 222 -4.15 8.32 -19.12
N SER A 223 -3.10 8.68 -19.84
CA SER A 223 -3.19 9.02 -21.24
C SER A 223 -3.75 7.79 -21.93
N ILE A 224 -5.08 7.75 -22.03
CA ILE A 224 -5.79 6.86 -22.93
C ILE A 224 -5.46 7.45 -24.30
N PHE A 225 -4.29 7.10 -24.83
CA PHE A 225 -4.08 7.06 -26.27
C PHE A 225 -4.99 5.94 -26.79
N ASN A 226 -6.29 6.23 -26.83
CA ASN A 226 -7.16 5.65 -27.84
C ASN A 226 -6.62 6.18 -29.15
N SER A 227 -5.90 5.32 -29.85
CA SER A 227 -5.70 5.43 -31.29
C SER A 227 -7.09 5.37 -31.94
N ILE A 228 -7.74 6.53 -32.01
CA ILE A 228 -8.87 6.73 -32.92
C ILE A 228 -8.25 6.67 -34.31
N ASN A 229 -8.30 5.48 -34.89
CA ASN A 229 -8.03 5.26 -36.29
C ASN A 229 -9.14 6.01 -37.06
N PHE A 230 -8.84 7.22 -37.55
CA PHE A 230 -9.71 7.93 -38.48
C PHE A 230 -9.73 7.13 -39.78
N GLY A 231 -10.67 6.18 -39.85
CA GLY A 231 -11.07 5.53 -41.08
C GLY A 231 -11.57 6.57 -42.06
N ASN A 232 -10.67 6.97 -42.96
CA ASN A 232 -10.88 7.26 -44.37
C ASN A 232 -12.36 7.47 -44.76
N PHE A 233 -12.83 8.73 -44.68
CA PHE A 233 -14.07 9.10 -45.33
C PHE A 233 -13.86 9.06 -46.84
N GLY A 234 -14.42 8.02 -47.45
CA GLY A 234 -14.52 7.85 -48.88
C GLY A 234 -15.21 9.04 -49.53
N ASN A 235 -14.52 9.56 -50.54
CA ASN A 235 -14.95 10.52 -51.52
C ASN A 235 -16.20 10.01 -52.25
N PHE A 236 -17.34 10.68 -52.09
CA PHE A 236 -18.48 10.53 -52.99
C PHE A 236 -18.46 11.72 -53.94
N GLY A 237 -18.16 11.44 -55.21
CA GLY A 237 -18.44 12.31 -56.34
C GLY A 237 -19.87 12.19 -56.82
#